data_AF-A0A8S1P0C4-F1
#
_entry.id   AF-A0A8S1P0C4-F1
#
_cell.length_a   1.000
_cell.length_b   1.000
_cell.length_c   1.000
_cell.angle_alpha   90.00
_cell.angle_beta   90.00
_cell.angle_gamma   90.00
#
_symmetry.space_group_name_H-M   'P 1'
#
loop_
_entity.id
_entity.type
_entity.pdbx_description
1 polymer ?
#
loop_
_entity_poly.entity_id
_entity_poly.type
_entity_poly.pdbx_seq_one_letter_code
_entity_poly.pdbx_strand_id
1 'polypeptide(L)'
;MDDILLEYQYQSESPLFQFLYERKKGNKEFTIEEQQYFNHYKYTFLLEAGTAFVLMPSTFMAYKLMQEFKSNKGISQKFQRYCQLTGLFGIPGVALYGYALYRRFIKKAPHQKDLEDKYLNELKPKLKIIDSSKKE
;
A
#
# COMPACT_ATOMS: atom_id res chain seq x y z
N MET A 1 16.16 7.07 -0.60
CA MET A 1 14.75 7.22 -1.00
C MET A 1 13.90 6.05 -0.47
N ASP A 2 14.40 4.81 -0.55
CA ASP A 2 13.73 3.62 -0.01
C ASP A 2 13.42 3.66 1.49
N ASP A 3 14.30 4.25 2.32
CA ASP A 3 14.13 4.20 3.78
C ASP A 3 13.00 5.10 4.30
N ILE A 4 12.73 6.23 3.63
CA ILE A 4 11.65 7.16 4.02
C ILE A 4 10.28 6.52 3.79
N LEU A 5 10.09 5.86 2.63
CA LEU A 5 8.85 5.15 2.34
C LEU A 5 8.61 3.97 3.30
N LEU A 6 9.68 3.26 3.67
CA LEU A 6 9.62 2.18 4.65
C LEU A 6 9.27 2.67 6.05
N GLU A 7 9.69 3.88 6.43
CA GLU A 7 9.36 4.48 7.72
C GLU A 7 7.86 4.84 7.81
N TYR A 8 7.26 5.36 6.75
CA TYR A 8 5.80 5.52 6.66
C TYR A 8 5.06 4.18 6.72
N GLN A 9 5.65 3.13 6.13
CA GLN A 9 5.08 1.79 6.16
C GLN A 9 5.10 1.20 7.58
N TYR A 10 6.23 1.34 8.29
CA TYR A 10 6.55 0.70 9.57
C TYR A 10 5.42 0.76 10.63
N GLN A 11 4.82 1.93 10.85
CA GLN A 11 3.83 2.12 11.92
C GLN A 11 2.52 1.35 11.70
N SER A 12 2.20 1.05 10.43
CA SER A 12 0.93 0.43 10.05
C SER A 12 1.03 -1.07 9.74
N GLU A 13 2.25 -1.62 9.79
CA GLU A 13 2.52 -3.00 9.37
C GLU A 13 2.53 -4.01 10.50
N SER A 14 2.60 -5.29 10.12
CA SER A 14 2.63 -6.41 11.05
C SER A 14 3.81 -6.33 12.05
N PRO A 15 3.67 -6.89 13.26
CA PRO A 15 4.77 -6.96 14.24
C PRO A 15 6.02 -7.65 13.71
N LEU A 16 5.86 -8.66 12.83
CA LEU A 16 6.97 -9.34 12.18
C LEU A 16 7.71 -8.40 11.22
N PHE A 17 6.99 -7.61 10.42
CA PHE A 17 7.61 -6.62 9.55
C PHE A 17 8.37 -5.56 10.35
N GLN A 18 7.79 -5.04 11.42
CA GLN A 18 8.45 -4.06 12.30
C GLN A 18 9.74 -4.62 12.92
N PHE A 19 9.69 -5.86 13.40
CA PHE A 19 10.86 -6.55 13.93
C PHE A 19 11.97 -6.72 12.88
N LEU A 20 11.62 -7.17 11.68
CA LEU A 20 12.60 -7.32 10.59
C LEU A 20 13.16 -5.95 10.16
N TYR A 21 12.33 -4.92 10.09
CA TYR A 21 12.78 -3.56 9.78
C TYR A 21 13.81 -3.03 10.79
N GLU A 22 13.57 -3.22 12.09
CA GLU A 22 14.54 -2.86 13.14
C GLU A 22 15.86 -3.62 13.00
N ARG A 23 15.80 -4.92 12.69
CA ARG A 23 16.99 -5.72 12.42
C ARG A 23 17.77 -5.21 11.21
N LYS A 24 17.07 -4.80 10.15
CA LYS A 24 17.68 -4.20 8.96
C LYS A 24 18.38 -2.88 9.30
N LYS A 25 17.73 -2.03 10.10
CA LYS A 25 18.31 -0.77 10.59
C LYS A 25 19.55 -1.00 11.46
N GLY A 26 19.59 -2.11 12.19
CA GLY A 26 20.76 -2.58 12.93
C GLY A 26 21.85 -3.27 12.10
N ASN A 27 21.81 -3.18 10.76
CA ASN A 27 22.76 -3.80 9.82
C ASN A 27 22.92 -5.33 9.98
N LYS A 28 21.87 -6.03 10.43
CA LYS A 28 21.89 -7.50 10.41
C LYS A 28 21.61 -8.01 8.99
N GLU A 29 22.36 -9.02 8.56
CA GLU A 29 22.08 -9.70 7.30
C GLU A 29 20.73 -10.42 7.36
N PHE A 30 19.97 -10.28 6.28
CA PHE A 30 18.70 -10.97 6.09
C PHE A 30 18.94 -12.33 5.44
N THR A 31 18.18 -13.33 5.88
CA THR A 31 18.06 -14.58 5.11
C THR A 31 17.24 -14.34 3.84
N ILE A 32 17.33 -15.26 2.89
CA ILE A 32 16.55 -15.19 1.64
C ILE A 32 15.04 -15.13 1.94
N GLU A 33 14.57 -15.89 2.93
CA GLU A 33 13.17 -15.93 3.36
C GLU A 33 12.72 -14.58 3.93
N GLU A 34 13.53 -13.96 4.79
CA GLU A 34 13.28 -12.63 5.35
C GLU A 34 13.23 -11.57 4.25
N GLN A 35 14.17 -11.64 3.29
CA GLN A 35 14.22 -10.73 2.15
C GLN A 35 12.95 -10.85 1.28
N GLN A 36 12.47 -12.08 1.02
CA GLN A 36 11.28 -12.32 0.22
C GLN A 36 10.00 -11.81 0.91
N TYR A 37 9.87 -12.08 2.22
CA TYR A 37 8.77 -11.55 3.03
C TYR A 37 8.79 -10.01 3.02
N PHE A 38 9.94 -9.42 3.32
CA PHE A 38 10.11 -7.98 3.39
C PHE A 38 9.83 -7.29 2.05
N ASN A 39 10.31 -7.88 0.95
CA ASN A 39 10.04 -7.39 -0.40
C ASN A 39 8.56 -7.48 -0.77
N HIS A 40 7.85 -8.54 -0.36
CA HIS A 40 6.41 -8.63 -0.60
C HIS A 40 5.66 -7.45 0.00
N TYR A 41 5.95 -7.10 1.25
CA TYR A 41 5.34 -5.95 1.93
C TYR A 41 5.79 -4.62 1.32
N LYS A 42 7.08 -4.44 1.05
CA LYS A 42 7.60 -3.22 0.40
C LYS A 42 6.91 -2.97 -0.95
N TYR A 43 6.81 -3.98 -1.80
CA TYR A 43 6.17 -3.85 -3.10
C TYR A 43 4.66 -3.64 -3.00
N THR A 44 4.01 -4.24 -2.01
CA THR A 44 2.57 -4.01 -1.78
C THR A 44 2.32 -2.55 -1.40
N PHE A 45 3.11 -1.99 -0.49
CA PHE A 45 3.01 -0.57 -0.14
C PHE A 45 3.34 0.36 -1.32
N LEU A 46 4.34 0.02 -2.13
CA LEU A 46 4.64 0.80 -3.35
C LEU A 46 3.47 0.81 -4.35
N LEU A 47 2.70 -0.27 -4.45
CA LEU A 47 1.50 -0.32 -5.28
C LEU A 47 0.37 0.54 -4.69
N GLU A 48 0.20 0.56 -3.37
CA GLU A 48 -0.76 1.42 -2.68
C GLU A 48 -0.42 2.90 -2.85
N ALA A 49 0.84 3.27 -2.62
CA ALA A 49 1.34 4.63 -2.84
C ALA A 49 1.25 5.03 -4.33
N GLY A 50 1.66 4.13 -5.23
CA GLY A 50 1.60 4.34 -6.68
C GLY A 50 0.17 4.52 -7.20
N THR A 51 -0.81 3.84 -6.58
CA THR A 51 -2.23 4.05 -6.88
C THR A 51 -2.64 5.50 -6.63
N ALA A 52 -2.25 6.08 -5.49
CA ALA A 52 -2.58 7.47 -5.17
C ALA A 52 -2.01 8.45 -6.21
N PHE A 53 -0.78 8.21 -6.68
CA PHE A 53 -0.16 8.99 -7.76
C PHE A 53 -0.95 8.90 -9.08
N VAL A 54 -1.41 7.71 -9.45
CA VAL A 54 -2.17 7.49 -10.70
C VAL A 54 -3.60 8.07 -10.60
N LEU A 55 -4.21 8.03 -9.41
CA LEU A 55 -5.57 8.52 -9.19
C LEU A 55 -5.64 10.04 -8.96
N MET A 56 -4.55 10.72 -8.59
CA MET A 56 -4.60 12.17 -8.35
C MET A 56 -4.97 12.97 -9.62
N PRO A 57 -4.42 12.69 -10.82
CA PRO A 57 -4.90 13.32 -12.05
C PRO A 57 -6.34 12.93 -12.39
N SER A 58 -6.76 11.68 -12.15
CA SER A 58 -8.12 11.24 -12.48
C SER A 58 -9.17 11.90 -11.61
N THR A 59 -8.90 12.11 -10.31
CA THR A 59 -9.79 12.84 -9.38
C THR A 59 -9.93 14.31 -9.78
N PHE A 60 -8.85 14.98 -10.20
CA PHE A 60 -8.93 16.34 -10.74
C PHE A 60 -9.77 16.41 -12.03
N MET A 61 -9.59 15.47 -12.95
CA MET A 61 -10.35 15.42 -14.21
C MET A 61 -11.83 15.09 -13.96
N ALA A 62 -12.13 14.19 -13.03
CA ALA A 62 -13.49 13.87 -12.60
C ALA A 62 -14.18 15.10 -11.98
N TYR A 63 -13.46 15.89 -11.17
CA TYR A 63 -13.99 17.14 -10.64
C TYR A 63 -14.33 18.16 -11.75
N LYS A 64 -13.44 18.31 -12.75
CA LYS A 64 -13.69 19.19 -13.91
C LYS A 64 -14.87 18.70 -14.75
N LEU A 65 -14.98 17.39 -14.96
CA LEU A 65 -16.13 16.77 -15.61
C LEU A 65 -17.45 17.09 -14.88
N MET A 66 -17.47 17.00 -13.55
CA MET A 66 -18.62 17.32 -12.73
C MET A 66 -19.00 18.82 -12.82
N GLN A 67 -18.02 19.72 -12.92
CA GLN A 67 -18.28 21.14 -13.17
C GLN A 67 -18.92 21.39 -14.54
N GLU A 68 -18.42 20.74 -15.59
CA GLU A 68 -18.96 20.88 -16.96
C GLU A 68 -20.41 20.36 -17.04
N PHE A 69 -20.70 19.22 -16.40
CA PHE A 69 -22.07 18.67 -16.28
C PHE A 69 -23.04 19.69 -15.67
N LYS A 70 -22.63 20.41 -14.63
CA LYS A 70 -23.46 21.43 -13.97
C LYS A 70 -23.69 22.67 -14.84
N SER A 71 -22.83 22.95 -15.82
CA SER A 71 -22.94 24.15 -16.66
C SER A 71 -23.98 24.05 -17.78
N ASN A 72 -24.64 22.89 -17.94
CA ASN A 72 -25.74 22.63 -18.89
C ASN A 72 -25.42 22.93 -20.38
N LYS A 73 -24.13 23.00 -20.75
CA LYS A 73 -23.66 23.26 -22.12
C LYS A 73 -23.45 21.98 -22.94
N GLY A 74 -24.43 21.07 -22.97
CA GLY A 74 -24.37 19.86 -23.82
C GLY A 74 -23.07 19.04 -23.71
N ILE A 75 -22.86 18.08 -24.64
CA ILE A 75 -21.60 17.33 -24.73
C ILE A 75 -20.60 18.17 -25.51
N SER A 76 -19.74 18.90 -24.81
CA SER A 76 -18.64 19.67 -25.42
C SER A 76 -17.43 18.78 -25.72
N GLN A 77 -16.56 19.21 -26.64
CA GLN A 77 -15.29 18.49 -26.91
C GLN A 77 -14.38 18.41 -25.67
N LYS A 78 -14.47 19.41 -24.76
CA LYS A 78 -13.77 19.39 -23.46
C LYS A 78 -14.31 18.30 -22.55
N PHE A 79 -15.63 18.13 -22.52
CA PHE A 79 -16.30 17.08 -21.76
C PHE A 79 -15.80 15.68 -22.17
N GLN A 80 -15.77 15.40 -23.48
CA GLN A 80 -15.27 14.12 -23.99
C GLN A 80 -13.81 13.86 -23.61
N ARG A 81 -12.95 14.90 -23.66
CA ARG A 81 -11.54 14.78 -23.22
C ARG A 81 -11.44 14.46 -21.73
N TYR A 82 -12.25 15.10 -20.87
CA TYR A 82 -12.24 14.79 -19.43
C TYR A 82 -12.73 13.37 -19.15
N CYS A 83 -13.75 12.87 -19.86
CA CYS A 83 -14.16 11.47 -19.80
C CYS A 83 -12.99 10.53 -20.16
N GLN A 84 -12.34 10.77 -21.31
CA GLN A 84 -11.24 9.94 -21.80
C GLN A 84 -10.06 9.92 -20.84
N LEU A 85 -9.64 11.08 -20.32
CA LEU A 85 -8.53 11.18 -19.36
C LEU A 85 -8.88 10.52 -18.02
N THR A 86 -10.11 10.71 -17.54
CA THR A 86 -10.58 10.04 -16.32
C THR A 86 -10.59 8.52 -16.50
N GLY A 87 -10.98 8.01 -17.67
CA GLY A 87 -10.88 6.58 -17.99
C GLY A 87 -9.44 6.09 -18.08
N LEU A 88 -8.58 6.84 -18.78
CA LEU A 88 -7.18 6.48 -19.02
C LEU A 88 -6.37 6.36 -17.73
N PHE A 89 -6.60 7.24 -16.76
CA PHE A 89 -5.90 7.22 -15.47
C PHE A 89 -6.69 6.46 -14.39
N GLY A 90 -8.02 6.54 -14.43
CA GLY A 90 -8.89 5.90 -13.44
C GLY A 90 -8.87 4.38 -13.53
N ILE A 91 -8.97 3.80 -14.74
CA ILE A 91 -9.01 2.33 -14.90
C ILE A 91 -7.71 1.68 -14.41
N PRO A 92 -6.50 2.15 -14.82
CA PRO A 92 -5.26 1.61 -14.29
C PRO A 92 -5.09 1.84 -12.79
N GLY A 93 -5.50 3.01 -12.27
CA GLY A 93 -5.44 3.30 -10.84
C GLY A 93 -6.28 2.34 -10.01
N VAL A 94 -7.53 2.09 -10.43
CA VAL A 94 -8.42 1.12 -9.75
C VAL A 94 -7.88 -0.30 -9.85
N ALA A 95 -7.33 -0.70 -11.01
CA ALA A 95 -6.72 -2.02 -11.18
C ALA A 95 -5.49 -2.22 -10.29
N LEU A 96 -4.61 -1.22 -10.21
CA LEU A 96 -3.44 -1.23 -9.31
C LEU A 96 -3.87 -1.34 -7.85
N TYR A 97 -4.88 -0.56 -7.45
CA TYR A 97 -5.42 -0.62 -6.09
C TYR A 97 -6.01 -1.99 -5.77
N GLY A 98 -6.83 -2.54 -6.67
CA GLY A 98 -7.42 -3.86 -6.52
C GLY A 98 -6.34 -4.95 -6.37
N TYR A 99 -5.27 -4.86 -7.15
CA TYR A 99 -4.14 -5.78 -7.05
C TYR A 99 -3.35 -5.61 -5.74
N ALA A 100 -3.18 -4.38 -5.26
CA ALA A 100 -2.55 -4.09 -3.97
C ALA A 100 -3.36 -4.71 -2.81
N LEU A 101 -4.69 -4.52 -2.79
CA LEU A 101 -5.58 -5.12 -1.81
C LEU A 101 -5.55 -6.66 -1.87
N TYR A 102 -5.56 -7.23 -3.08
CA TYR A 102 -5.41 -8.66 -3.26
C TYR A 102 -4.10 -9.17 -2.66
N ARG A 103 -2.98 -8.47 -2.87
CA ARG A 103 -1.68 -8.81 -2.30
C ARG A 103 -1.62 -8.67 -0.78
N ARG A 104 -2.35 -7.72 -0.21
CA ARG A 104 -2.34 -7.43 1.22
C ARG A 104 -3.21 -8.40 2.02
N PHE A 105 -4.42 -8.70 1.53
CA PHE A 105 -5.42 -9.44 2.32
C PHE A 105 -5.68 -10.87 1.84
N ILE A 106 -5.50 -11.15 0.55
CA ILE A 106 -5.87 -12.44 -0.03
C ILE A 106 -4.64 -13.32 -0.25
N LYS A 107 -3.60 -12.76 -0.86
CA LYS A 107 -2.34 -13.48 -1.10
C LYS A 107 -1.50 -13.49 0.17
N LYS A 108 -1.31 -14.68 0.75
CA LYS A 108 -0.40 -14.85 1.89
C LYS A 108 1.01 -14.41 1.52
N ALA A 109 1.64 -13.65 2.42
CA ALA A 109 3.04 -13.28 2.25
C ALA A 109 3.92 -14.54 2.28
N PRO A 110 4.97 -14.62 1.44
CA PRO A 110 5.86 -15.77 1.39
C PRO A 110 6.55 -15.95 2.75
N HIS A 111 6.69 -17.21 3.19
CA HIS A 111 7.38 -17.59 4.43
C HIS A 111 6.85 -16.93 5.71
N GLN A 112 5.65 -16.33 5.68
CA GLN A 112 5.12 -15.60 6.83
C GLN A 112 5.00 -16.50 8.08
N LYS A 113 4.40 -17.69 7.93
CA LYS A 113 4.24 -18.62 9.06
C LYS A 113 5.57 -19.11 9.59
N ASP A 114 6.47 -19.52 8.70
CA ASP A 114 7.79 -20.04 9.08
C ASP A 114 8.60 -18.98 9.85
N LEU A 115 8.53 -17.72 9.42
CA LEU A 115 9.18 -16.59 10.10
C LEU A 115 8.49 -16.20 11.41
N GLU A 116 7.16 -16.24 11.47
CA GLU A 116 6.39 -16.01 12.70
C GLU A 116 6.73 -17.07 13.76
N ASP A 117 6.81 -18.35 13.37
CA ASP A 117 7.18 -19.45 14.27
C ASP A 117 8.65 -19.34 14.71
N LYS A 118 9.55 -18.97 13.79
CA LYS A 118 10.98 -18.76 14.07
C LYS A 118 11.21 -17.62 15.08
N TYR A 119 10.48 -16.52 14.95
CA TYR A 119 10.64 -15.33 15.79
C TYR A 119 9.57 -15.20 16.88
N LEU A 120 8.79 -16.25 17.12
CA LEU A 120 7.64 -16.23 18.03
C LEU A 120 8.01 -15.70 19.43
N ASN A 121 9.15 -16.12 19.96
CA ASN A 121 9.60 -15.72 21.30
C ASN A 121 10.03 -14.24 21.37
N GLU A 122 10.53 -13.69 20.28
CA GLU A 122 10.92 -12.28 20.16
C GLU A 122 9.71 -11.38 19.82
N LEU A 123 8.67 -11.95 19.20
CA LEU A 123 7.43 -11.26 18.84
C LEU A 123 6.40 -11.20 19.97
N LYS A 124 6.37 -12.21 20.86
CA LYS A 124 5.47 -12.27 22.03
C LYS A 124 5.42 -10.98 22.88
N PRO A 125 6.55 -10.30 23.19
CA PRO A 125 6.52 -9.04 23.93
C PRO A 125 5.80 -7.93 23.14
N LYS A 126 6.03 -7.83 21.83
CA LYS A 126 5.39 -6.81 20.97
C LYS A 126 3.90 -7.06 20.77
N LEU A 127 3.48 -8.33 20.70
CA LEU A 127 2.07 -8.72 20.60
C LEU A 127 1.27 -8.36 21.86
N LYS A 128 1.85 -8.55 23.06
CA LYS A 128 1.21 -8.18 24.33
C LYS A 128 0.95 -6.67 24.45
N ILE A 129 1.83 -5.83 23.91
CA ILE A 129 1.70 -4.36 23.95
C ILE A 129 0.50 -3.90 23.09
N ILE A 130 0.26 -4.56 21.96
CA ILE A 130 -0.87 -4.26 21.05
C ILE A 130 -2.21 -4.64 21.70
N ASP A 131 -2.28 -5.76 22.43
CA ASP A 131 -3.49 -6.18 23.14
C ASP A 131 -3.83 -5.28 24.35
N SER A 132 -2.83 -4.69 25.01
CA SER A 132 -3.07 -3.68 26.05
C SER A 132 -3.50 -2.32 25.51
N SER A 133 -3.02 -1.93 24.33
CA SER A 133 -3.35 -0.64 23.67
C SER A 133 -4.79 -0.58 23.12
N LYS A 134 -5.46 -1.72 22.92
CA LYS A 134 -6.87 -1.77 22.46
C LYS A 134 -7.89 -1.76 23.60
N LYS A 135 -7.44 -1.71 24.85
CA LYS A 135 -8.31 -1.76 26.06
C LYS A 135 -8.49 -0.40 26.75
N GLU A 136 -7.94 0.67 26.20
CA GLU A 136 -8.20 2.07 26.62
C GLU A 136 -9.02 2.79 25.55
#